data_AF-A0A432MMB3-F1
#
_entry.id   AF-A0A432MMB3-F1
#
_cell.length_a   1.000
_cell.length_b   1.000
_cell.length_c   1.000
_cell.angle_alpha   90.00
_cell.angle_beta   90.00
_cell.angle_gamma   90.00
#
_symmetry.space_group_name_H-M   'P 1'
#
loop_
_entity.id
_entity.type
_entity.pdbx_description
1 polymer ?
#
loop_
_entity_poly.entity_id
_entity_poly.type
_entity_poly.pdbx_seq_one_letter_code
_entity_poly.pdbx_strand_id
1 'polypeptide(L)'
;MSRTRSASDVLERDFLEIRSRILDLAAALDRLDRAADRPRVEDDPRLDRVRKALEILRREDPARAEAVQLLFSDPYEEGWRARLPVAPRIG
;
A
#
# COMPACT_ATOMS: atom_id res chain seq x y z
N MET A 1 30.24 10.98 -5.22
CA MET A 1 29.14 11.89 -4.81
C MET A 1 27.91 11.51 -5.60
N SER A 2 26.83 11.07 -4.95
CA SER A 2 25.56 10.80 -5.64
C SER A 2 24.94 12.13 -6.04
N ARG A 3 24.69 12.33 -7.35
CA ARG A 3 24.06 13.56 -7.84
C ARG A 3 22.57 13.47 -7.50
N THR A 4 22.10 14.25 -6.54
CA THR A 4 20.67 14.35 -6.22
C THR A 4 19.93 14.78 -7.48
N ARG A 5 18.96 13.98 -7.93
CA ARG A 5 18.13 14.31 -9.09
C ARG A 5 17.24 15.51 -8.77
N SER A 6 17.01 16.38 -9.75
CA SER A 6 16.04 17.46 -9.59
C SER A 6 14.61 16.90 -9.53
N ALA A 7 13.66 17.69 -9.02
CA ALA A 7 12.26 17.30 -9.01
C ALA A 7 11.72 17.02 -10.42
N SER A 8 12.14 17.80 -11.42
CA SER A 8 11.78 17.57 -12.83
C SER A 8 12.34 16.26 -13.36
N ASP A 9 13.59 15.90 -13.05
CA ASP A 9 14.18 14.63 -13.49
C ASP A 9 13.46 13.41 -12.88
N VAL A 10 13.01 13.54 -11.63
CA VAL A 10 12.22 12.49 -10.97
C VAL A 10 10.84 12.37 -11.61
N LEU A 11 10.17 13.50 -11.82
CA LEU A 11 8.84 13.50 -12.43
C LEU A 11 8.89 12.94 -13.86
N GLU A 12 9.82 13.39 -14.70
CA GLU A 12 9.96 12.92 -16.08
C GLU A 12 10.19 11.40 -16.14
N ARG A 13 11.07 10.89 -15.28
CA ARG A 13 11.37 9.45 -15.20
C ARG A 13 10.16 8.63 -14.75
N ASP A 14 9.44 9.09 -13.71
CA ASP A 14 8.44 8.27 -13.01
C ASP A 14 7.00 8.53 -13.49
N PHE A 15 6.75 9.57 -14.30
CA PHE A 15 5.39 10.01 -14.66
C PHE A 15 4.54 8.90 -15.29
N LEU A 16 5.09 8.14 -16.25
CA LEU A 16 4.33 7.08 -16.92
C LEU A 16 4.01 5.91 -15.97
N GLU A 17 4.92 5.59 -15.06
CA GLU A 17 4.74 4.54 -14.06
C GLU A 17 3.70 4.96 -13.01
N ILE A 18 3.79 6.19 -12.50
CA ILE A 18 2.79 6.78 -11.60
C ILE A 18 1.41 6.73 -12.25
N ARG A 19 1.31 7.16 -13.52
CA ARG A 19 0.04 7.15 -14.26
C ARG A 19 -0.53 5.74 -14.41
N SER A 20 0.31 4.76 -14.77
CA SER A 20 -0.13 3.36 -14.89
C SER A 20 -0.68 2.85 -13.56
N ARG A 21 0.05 3.04 -12.47
CA ARG A 21 -0.36 2.59 -11.13
C ARG A 21 -1.67 3.23 -10.68
N ILE A 22 -1.89 4.50 -10.98
CA ILE A 22 -3.14 5.20 -10.68
C ILE A 22 -4.31 4.58 -11.46
N LEU A 23 -4.13 4.32 -12.77
CA LEU A 23 -5.15 3.69 -13.60
C LEU A 23 -5.48 2.27 -13.15
N ASP A 24 -4.46 1.47 -12.85
CA ASP A 24 -4.64 0.10 -12.37
C ASP A 24 -5.41 0.05 -11.05
N LEU A 25 -5.10 0.97 -10.13
CA LEU A 25 -5.79 1.10 -8.85
C LEU A 25 -7.24 1.57 -9.04
N ALA A 26 -7.47 2.59 -9.87
CA ALA A 26 -8.82 3.08 -10.18
C ALA A 26 -9.68 1.96 -10.79
N ALA A 27 -9.14 1.21 -11.76
CA ALA A 27 -9.85 0.10 -12.38
C ALA A 27 -10.16 -1.04 -11.39
N ALA A 28 -9.29 -1.28 -10.39
CA ALA A 28 -9.56 -2.25 -9.34
C ALA A 28 -10.71 -1.81 -8.42
N LEU A 29 -10.74 -0.53 -8.05
CA LEU A 29 -11.83 0.07 -7.26
C LEU A 29 -13.15 0.07 -8.04
N ASP A 30 -13.14 0.41 -9.33
CA ASP A 30 -14.31 0.33 -10.19
C ASP A 30 -14.90 -1.10 -10.25
N ARG A 31 -14.05 -2.12 -10.34
CA ARG A 31 -14.49 -3.52 -10.31
C ARG A 31 -15.09 -3.91 -8.97
N LEU A 32 -14.51 -3.43 -7.87
CA LEU A 32 -15.05 -3.64 -6.52
C LEU A 32 -16.45 -3.03 -6.42
N ASP A 33 -16.60 -1.77 -6.83
CA ASP A 33 -17.87 -1.04 -6.73
C ASP A 33 -18.97 -1.61 -7.65
N ARG A 34 -18.60 -2.26 -8.76
CA ARG A 34 -19.54 -2.94 -9.67
C ARG A 34 -19.88 -4.38 -9.24
N ALA A 35 -19.21 -4.94 -8.24
CA ALA A 35 -19.48 -6.30 -7.79
C ALA A 35 -20.89 -6.40 -7.18
N ALA A 36 -21.62 -7.47 -7.50
CA ALA A 36 -23.01 -7.64 -7.06
C ALA A 36 -23.14 -7.72 -5.52
N ASP A 37 -22.09 -8.18 -4.85
CA ASP A 37 -22.00 -8.32 -3.40
C ASP A 37 -21.19 -7.20 -2.73
N ARG A 38 -20.97 -6.07 -3.41
CA ARG A 38 -20.30 -4.87 -2.89
C ARG A 38 -20.78 -4.40 -1.50
N PRO A 39 -22.08 -4.50 -1.13
CA PRO A 39 -22.51 -4.17 0.23
C PRO A 39 -21.92 -5.09 1.33
N ARG A 40 -21.51 -6.32 1.00
CA ARG A 40 -20.96 -7.28 1.98
C ARG A 40 -19.59 -6.89 2.52
N VAL A 41 -18.87 -6.02 1.81
CA VAL A 41 -17.51 -5.61 2.16
C VAL A 41 -17.44 -4.17 2.66
N GLU A 42 -18.58 -3.50 2.89
CA GLU A 42 -18.58 -2.10 3.36
C GLU A 42 -17.91 -1.97 4.74
N ASP A 43 -18.14 -2.94 5.63
CA ASP A 43 -17.54 -2.99 6.96
C ASP A 43 -16.22 -3.80 7.00
N ASP A 44 -15.68 -4.20 5.84
CA ASP A 44 -14.42 -4.95 5.81
C ASP A 44 -13.25 -4.01 6.18
N PRO A 45 -12.47 -4.30 7.24
CA PRO A 45 -11.38 -3.44 7.67
C PRO A 45 -10.28 -3.27 6.62
N ARG A 46 -10.17 -4.18 5.65
CA ARG A 46 -9.22 -4.05 4.53
C ARG A 46 -9.63 -2.90 3.61
N LEU A 47 -10.92 -2.69 3.38
CA LEU A 47 -11.42 -1.59 2.55
C LEU A 47 -11.15 -0.23 3.22
N ASP A 48 -11.33 -0.15 4.54
CA ASP A 48 -10.95 1.02 5.33
C ASP A 48 -9.44 1.32 5.25
N ARG A 49 -8.57 0.30 5.37
CA ARG A 49 -7.12 0.47 5.16
C ARG A 49 -6.77 0.97 3.77
N VAL A 50 -7.43 0.47 2.72
CA VAL A 50 -7.25 0.97 1.34
C VAL A 50 -7.62 2.45 1.24
N ARG A 51 -8.77 2.86 1.80
CA ARG A 51 -9.21 4.27 1.83
C ARG A 51 -8.19 5.17 2.54
N LYS A 52 -7.71 4.75 3.72
CA LYS A 52 -6.66 5.47 4.47
C LYS A 52 -5.33 5.56 3.72
N ALA A 53 -4.94 4.51 3.00
CA ALA A 53 -3.73 4.54 2.18
C ALA A 53 -3.82 5.59 1.07
N LEU A 54 -4.97 5.73 0.41
CA LEU A 54 -5.22 6.76 -0.60
C LEU A 54 -5.10 8.17 0.00
N GLU A 55 -5.60 8.38 1.21
CA GLU A 55 -5.44 9.65 1.93
C GLU A 55 -3.98 9.97 2.24
N ILE A 56 -3.20 8.97 2.68
CA ILE A 56 -1.75 9.11 2.89
C ILE A 56 -1.05 9.53 1.60
N LEU A 57 -1.37 8.87 0.48
CA LEU A 57 -0.77 9.20 -0.82
C LEU A 57 -1.07 10.64 -1.27
N ARG A 58 -2.18 11.23 -0.81
CA ARG A 58 -2.58 12.59 -1.19
C ARG A 58 -1.89 13.70 -0.41
N ARG A 59 -1.28 13.41 0.74
CA ARG A 59 -0.56 14.40 1.58
C ARG A 59 0.71 14.88 0.88
N GLU A 60 1.22 16.05 1.23
CA GLU A 60 2.55 16.54 0.79
C GLU A 60 3.64 16.13 1.78
N ASP A 61 3.97 14.84 1.81
CA ASP A 61 4.93 14.26 2.74
C ASP A 61 6.02 13.46 1.99
N PRO A 62 7.32 13.66 2.24
CA PRO A 62 8.37 12.83 1.65
C PRO A 62 8.32 11.35 2.09
N ALA A 63 7.65 11.01 3.19
CA ALA A 63 7.62 9.66 3.80
C ALA A 63 6.34 8.84 3.50
N ARG A 64 5.61 9.14 2.42
CA ARG A 64 4.38 8.41 2.04
C ARG A 64 4.55 6.89 1.99
N ALA A 65 5.67 6.41 1.46
CA ALA A 65 5.93 4.98 1.34
C ALA A 65 6.03 4.29 2.72
N GLU A 66 6.73 4.92 3.67
CA GLU A 66 6.82 4.44 5.05
C GLU A 66 5.46 4.47 5.74
N ALA A 67 4.71 5.57 5.59
CA ALA A 67 3.38 5.69 6.18
C ALA A 67 2.40 4.63 5.63
N VAL A 68 2.42 4.35 4.32
CA VAL A 68 1.64 3.26 3.72
C VAL A 68 2.12 1.89 4.24
N GLN A 69 3.42 1.66 4.32
CA GLN A 69 3.98 0.41 4.83
C GLN A 69 3.53 0.13 6.27
N LEU A 70 3.60 1.15 7.15
CA LEU A 70 3.17 1.03 8.54
C LEU A 70 1.66 0.78 8.66
N LEU A 71 0.84 1.41 7.81
CA LEU A 71 -0.61 1.17 7.80
C LEU A 71 -0.99 -0.29 7.50
N PHE A 72 -0.19 -0.99 6.72
CA PHE A 72 -0.40 -2.40 6.37
C PHE A 72 0.43 -3.38 7.21
N SER A 73 1.24 -2.89 8.15
CA SER A 73 2.03 -3.74 9.05
C SER A 73 1.19 -4.22 10.24
N ASP A 74 1.45 -5.45 10.69
CA ASP A 74 0.89 -5.93 11.95
C ASP A 74 1.54 -5.18 13.14
N PRO A 75 0.80 -4.99 14.24
CA PRO A 75 1.38 -4.44 15.45
C PRO A 75 2.53 -5.34 15.94
N TYR A 76 3.57 -4.71 16.47
CA TYR A 76 4.63 -5.46 17.12
C TYR A 76 4.07 -6.21 18.33
N GLU A 77 4.19 -7.54 18.32
CA GLU A 77 3.88 -8.37 19.47
C GLU A 77 5.16 -8.86 20.15
N GLU A 78 5.31 -8.59 21.45
CA GLU A 78 6.39 -9.16 22.24
C GLU A 78 6.34 -10.69 22.18
N GLY A 79 7.48 -11.33 21.96
CA GLY A 79 7.55 -12.79 21.82
C GLY A 79 6.95 -13.36 20.53
N TRP A 80 6.72 -12.56 19.48
CA TRP A 80 6.20 -13.04 18.17
C TRP A 80 6.94 -14.26 17.61
N ARG A 81 8.26 -14.35 17.82
CA ARG A 81 9.10 -15.49 17.39
C ARG A 81 8.66 -16.82 18.00
N ALA A 82 8.16 -16.81 19.23
CA ALA A 82 7.69 -18.02 19.90
C ALA A 82 6.32 -18.50 19.37
N ARG A 83 5.60 -17.62 18.65
CA ARG A 83 4.26 -17.89 18.09
C ARG A 83 4.29 -18.25 16.60
N LEU A 84 5.42 -18.01 15.92
CA LEU A 84 5.56 -18.46 14.54
C LEU A 84 5.69 -19.97 14.50
N PRO A 85 4.96 -20.66 13.60
CA PRO A 85 5.19 -22.07 13.37
C PRO A 85 6.62 -22.25 12.87
N VAL A 86 7.49 -22.81 13.69
CA VAL A 86 8.84 -23.21 13.26
C VAL A 86 8.66 -24.37 12.30
N ALA A 87 8.92 -24.14 11.02
CA ALA A 87 8.94 -25.22 10.05
C ALA A 87 9.93 -26.30 10.54
N PRO A 88 9.54 -27.59 10.55
CA PRO A 88 10.44 -28.64 11.02
C PRO A 88 11.73 -28.60 10.20
N ARG A 89 12.88 -28.68 10.89
CA ARG A 89 14.16 -28.87 10.22
C ARG A 89 14.07 -30.19 9.44
N ILE A 90 14.10 -30.08 8.12
CA ILE A 90 14.28 -31.23 7.24
C ILE A 90 15.69 -31.75 7.53
N GLY A 91 15.75 -32.95 8.13
CA GLY A 91 16.98 -33.66 8.43
C GLY A 91 17.54 -34.39 7.23
#